data_AF-A0A2R9SXW9-F1
#
_entry.id   AF-A0A2R9SXW9-F1
#
_cell.length_a   1.000
_cell.length_b   1.000
_cell.length_c   1.000
_cell.angle_alpha   90.00
_cell.angle_beta   90.00
_cell.angle_gamma   90.00
#
_symmetry.space_group_name_H-M   'P 1'
#
loop_
_entity.id
_entity.type
_entity.pdbx_description
1 polymer ?
#
loop_
_entity_poly.entity_id
_entity_poly.type
_entity_poly.pdbx_seq_one_letter_code
_entity_poly.pdbx_strand_id
1 'polypeptide(L)'
;MNIEDLKETLSGSDHEEKIEILSHLRDIFESYNNSIDNIEGLIEWLLDFGIKEKNNEIKEEAFNTILTAATYKEIDNINFDILAIQLDDLPESCLHYALTTLSFTFRKKYLPYLVKYANHENAGVRADALNAINEIEGYWKKKTNRQDR
;
A
#
# COMPACT_ATOMS: atom_id res chain seq x y z
N MET A 1 15.42 14.61 0.76
CA MET A 1 15.48 13.88 2.05
C MET A 1 16.38 12.67 1.86
N ASN A 2 17.30 12.38 2.78
CA ASN A 2 18.15 11.20 2.66
C ASN A 2 17.37 9.94 3.08
N ILE A 3 17.31 8.95 2.19
CA ILE A 3 16.62 7.67 2.46
C ILE A 3 17.28 6.93 3.63
N GLU A 4 18.59 7.04 3.81
CA GLU A 4 19.27 6.31 4.89
C GLU A 4 18.90 6.87 6.26
N ASP A 5 18.80 8.20 6.40
CA ASP A 5 18.37 8.84 7.65
C ASP A 5 16.93 8.43 8.01
N LEU A 6 16.03 8.38 7.00
CA LEU A 6 14.66 7.87 7.17
C LEU A 6 14.62 6.43 7.70
N LYS A 7 15.42 5.55 7.09
CA LYS A 7 15.49 4.14 7.49
C LYS A 7 16.03 3.99 8.90
N GLU A 8 17.03 4.80 9.28
CA GLU A 8 17.59 4.81 10.62
C GLU A 8 16.52 5.18 11.65
N THR A 9 15.79 6.29 11.44
CA THR A 9 14.71 6.70 12.35
C THR A 9 13.61 5.64 12.44
N LEU A 10 13.18 5.09 11.31
CA LEU A 10 12.14 4.07 11.28
C LEU A 10 12.58 2.72 11.88
N SER A 11 13.89 2.44 11.91
CA SER A 11 14.46 1.28 12.58
C SER A 11 14.71 1.51 14.07
N GLY A 12 14.59 2.75 14.54
CA GLY A 12 14.75 3.14 15.94
C GLY A 12 13.65 2.61 16.86
N SER A 13 13.71 3.00 18.13
CA SER A 13 12.72 2.63 19.15
C SER A 13 11.74 3.75 19.49
N ASP A 14 11.98 4.98 19.02
CA ASP A 14 11.11 6.11 19.30
C ASP A 14 9.84 6.01 18.45
N HIS A 15 8.69 5.87 19.10
CA HIS A 15 7.42 5.75 18.41
C HIS A 15 6.94 7.09 17.83
N GLU A 16 7.15 8.20 18.54
CA GLU A 16 6.66 9.50 18.09
C GLU A 16 7.44 9.96 16.85
N GLU A 17 8.76 9.79 16.86
CA GLU A 17 9.60 10.09 15.69
C GLU A 17 9.17 9.24 14.48
N LYS A 18 8.90 7.94 14.66
CA LYS A 18 8.42 7.08 13.57
C LYS A 18 7.14 7.62 12.94
N ILE A 19 6.17 8.00 13.77
CA ILE A 19 4.88 8.53 13.30
C ILE A 19 5.09 9.86 12.57
N GLU A 20 5.94 10.75 13.10
CA GLU A 20 6.27 12.02 12.46
C GLU A 20 6.91 11.81 11.08
N ILE A 21 7.88 10.90 10.98
CA ILE A 21 8.53 10.56 9.72
C ILE A 21 7.52 9.98 8.72
N LEU A 22 6.65 9.05 9.14
CA LEU A 22 5.64 8.45 8.26
C LEU A 22 4.64 9.49 7.76
N SER A 23 4.24 10.43 8.62
CA SER A 23 3.39 11.56 8.25
C SER A 23 4.09 12.47 7.24
N HIS A 24 5.35 12.80 7.47
CA HIS A 24 6.11 13.65 6.57
C HIS A 24 6.32 12.98 5.19
N LEU A 25 6.52 11.66 5.16
CA LEU A 25 6.57 10.90 3.91
C LEU A 25 5.26 10.99 3.12
N ARG A 26 4.10 10.96 3.79
CA ARG A 26 2.82 11.18 3.12
C ARG A 26 2.74 12.55 2.47
N ASP A 27 3.10 13.61 3.19
CA ASP A 27 3.12 14.97 2.63
C ASP A 27 4.00 15.05 1.38
N ILE A 28 5.17 14.38 1.40
CA ILE A 28 6.03 14.31 0.23
C ILE A 28 5.36 13.53 -0.91
N PHE A 29 4.73 12.40 -0.62
CA PHE A 29 4.06 11.61 -1.65
C PHE A 29 2.88 12.36 -2.30
N GLU A 30 2.08 13.07 -1.51
CA GLU A 30 0.96 13.88 -2.01
C GLU A 30 1.43 15.09 -2.83
N SER A 31 2.57 15.66 -2.46
CA SER A 31 3.13 16.78 -3.20
C SER A 31 3.68 16.33 -4.56
N TYR A 32 3.64 17.20 -5.57
CA TYR A 32 4.38 17.02 -6.84
C TYR A 32 5.91 17.17 -6.67
N ASN A 33 6.41 17.05 -5.44
CA ASN A 33 7.81 17.16 -5.11
C ASN A 33 8.53 15.86 -5.47
N ASN A 34 9.50 15.96 -6.38
CA ASN A 34 10.36 14.85 -6.79
C ASN A 34 11.67 14.79 -5.98
N SER A 35 11.70 15.36 -4.77
CA SER A 35 12.90 15.43 -3.91
C SER A 35 13.32 14.11 -3.25
N ILE A 36 12.60 13.02 -3.51
CA ILE A 36 13.01 11.67 -3.12
C ILE A 36 13.57 10.98 -4.36
N ASP A 37 14.88 10.79 -4.37
CA ASP A 37 15.53 9.88 -5.32
C ASP A 37 15.10 8.44 -4.97
N ASN A 38 14.83 7.60 -5.97
CA ASN A 38 14.46 6.19 -5.79
C ASN A 38 13.19 5.95 -4.92
N ILE A 39 12.07 6.56 -5.31
CA ILE A 39 10.75 6.34 -4.66
C ILE A 39 10.36 4.86 -4.63
N GLU A 40 10.63 4.11 -5.71
CA GLU A 40 10.28 2.69 -5.80
C GLU A 40 10.98 1.88 -4.69
N GLY A 41 12.30 2.05 -4.53
CA GLY A 41 13.06 1.38 -3.48
C GLY A 41 12.64 1.80 -2.06
N LEU A 42 12.18 3.04 -1.88
CA LEU A 42 11.63 3.47 -0.60
C LEU A 42 10.31 2.75 -0.28
N ILE A 43 9.40 2.63 -1.26
CA ILE A 43 8.12 1.94 -1.07
C ILE A 43 8.34 0.45 -0.80
N GLU A 44 9.27 -0.19 -1.52
CA GLU A 44 9.64 -1.59 -1.26
C GLU A 44 10.18 -1.79 0.15
N TRP A 45 11.01 -0.85 0.62
CA TRP A 45 11.51 -0.89 1.99
C TRP A 45 10.38 -0.65 3.01
N LEU A 46 9.47 0.29 2.76
CA LEU A 46 8.31 0.54 3.62
C LEU A 46 7.37 -0.67 3.70
N LEU A 47 7.20 -1.42 2.60
CA LEU A 47 6.45 -2.66 2.60
C LEU A 47 7.07 -3.69 3.55
N ASP A 48 8.39 -3.90 3.46
CA ASP A 48 9.11 -4.81 4.36
C ASP A 48 9.03 -4.35 5.82
N PHE A 49 9.22 -3.05 6.06
CA PHE A 49 9.09 -2.43 7.38
C PHE A 49 7.69 -2.63 7.97
N GLY A 50 6.63 -2.24 7.25
CA GLY A 50 5.26 -2.36 7.72
C GLY A 50 4.86 -3.81 8.00
N ILE A 51 5.30 -4.76 7.17
CA ILE A 51 5.05 -6.19 7.42
C ILE A 51 5.72 -6.66 8.71
N LYS A 52 6.96 -6.24 8.98
CA LYS A 52 7.74 -6.68 10.16
C LYS A 52 7.47 -5.91 11.45
N GLU A 53 6.92 -4.70 11.36
CA GLU A 53 6.61 -3.86 12.53
C GLU A 53 5.64 -4.59 13.47
N LYS A 54 5.88 -4.48 14.77
CA LYS A 54 5.12 -5.16 15.83
C LYS A 54 4.11 -4.24 16.49
N ASN A 55 4.38 -2.93 16.46
CA ASN A 55 3.44 -1.94 16.95
C ASN A 55 2.34 -1.73 15.88
N ASN A 56 1.09 -2.02 16.25
CA ASN A 56 -0.05 -1.92 15.33
C ASN A 56 -0.30 -0.51 14.82
N GLU A 57 -0.08 0.52 15.64
CA GLU A 57 -0.27 1.92 15.24
C GLU A 57 0.75 2.33 14.18
N ILE A 58 2.03 2.02 14.41
CA ILE A 58 3.10 2.31 13.43
C ILE A 58 2.91 1.49 12.16
N LYS A 59 2.49 0.22 12.29
CA LYS A 59 2.17 -0.65 11.15
C LYS A 59 1.04 -0.05 10.30
N GLU A 60 -0.03 0.39 10.94
CA GLU A 60 -1.16 1.03 10.27
C GLU A 60 -0.74 2.31 9.55
N GLU A 61 0.04 3.17 10.22
CA GLU A 61 0.58 4.38 9.62
C GLU A 61 1.52 4.07 8.44
N ALA A 62 2.32 3.01 8.50
CA ALA A 62 3.17 2.57 7.40
C ALA A 62 2.33 2.14 6.18
N PHE A 63 1.25 1.38 6.39
CA PHE A 63 0.36 0.99 5.29
C PHE A 63 -0.43 2.16 4.73
N ASN A 64 -0.85 3.11 5.58
CA ASN A 64 -1.43 4.36 5.12
C ASN A 64 -0.45 5.13 4.22
N THR A 65 0.81 5.25 4.64
CA THR A 65 1.86 5.90 3.86
C THR A 65 2.13 5.21 2.51
N ILE A 66 2.08 3.86 2.47
CA ILE A 66 2.19 3.09 1.22
C ILE A 66 0.96 3.33 0.31
N LEU A 67 -0.25 3.40 0.87
CA LEU A 67 -1.45 3.73 0.10
C LEU A 67 -1.36 5.14 -0.48
N THR A 68 -0.89 6.12 0.30
CA THR A 68 -0.66 7.48 -0.20
C THR A 68 0.31 7.45 -1.38
N ALA A 69 1.42 6.71 -1.29
CA ALA A 69 2.33 6.53 -2.40
C ALA A 69 1.65 5.92 -3.63
N ALA A 70 0.87 4.85 -3.46
CA ALA A 70 0.11 4.20 -4.52
C ALA A 70 -0.95 5.10 -5.17
N THR A 71 -1.44 6.10 -4.44
CA THR A 71 -2.45 7.06 -4.90
C THR A 71 -1.82 8.16 -5.77
N TYR A 72 -0.66 8.67 -5.37
CA TYR A 72 -0.08 9.90 -5.93
C TYR A 72 1.19 9.69 -6.76
N LYS A 73 1.81 8.51 -6.71
CA LYS A 73 3.04 8.18 -7.43
C LYS A 73 2.84 7.04 -8.40
N GLU A 74 3.73 6.94 -9.38
CA GLU A 74 3.81 5.79 -10.28
C GLU A 74 4.36 4.58 -9.52
N ILE A 75 3.56 3.52 -9.41
CA ILE A 75 3.89 2.29 -8.67
C ILE A 75 3.97 1.04 -9.56
N ASP A 76 3.97 1.23 -10.88
CA ASP A 76 3.84 0.15 -11.86
C ASP A 76 4.97 -0.88 -11.81
N ASN A 77 6.16 -0.50 -11.32
CA ASN A 77 7.33 -1.37 -11.23
C ASN A 77 7.49 -2.06 -9.86
N ILE A 78 6.70 -1.67 -8.86
CA ILE A 78 6.87 -2.16 -7.48
C ILE A 78 6.27 -3.56 -7.33
N ASN A 79 6.94 -4.44 -6.59
CA ASN A 79 6.41 -5.77 -6.31
C ASN A 79 5.61 -5.87 -5.00
N PHE A 80 4.29 -5.86 -5.10
CA PHE A 80 3.36 -6.06 -3.97
C PHE A 80 3.01 -7.53 -3.67
N ASP A 81 3.73 -8.51 -4.23
CA ASP A 81 3.46 -9.94 -3.97
C ASP A 81 3.56 -10.27 -2.48
N ILE A 82 4.54 -9.69 -1.77
CA ILE A 82 4.70 -9.92 -0.33
C ILE A 82 3.49 -9.41 0.47
N LEU A 83 2.92 -8.27 0.07
CA LEU A 83 1.70 -7.74 0.68
C LEU A 83 0.52 -8.69 0.46
N ALA A 84 0.32 -9.14 -0.78
CA ALA A 84 -0.78 -10.05 -1.11
C ALA A 84 -0.72 -11.37 -0.33
N ILE A 85 0.48 -11.91 -0.15
CA ILE A 85 0.72 -13.16 0.59
C ILE A 85 0.45 -12.99 2.10
N GLN A 86 0.78 -11.82 2.66
CA GLN A 86 0.70 -11.55 4.10
C GLN A 86 -0.65 -10.98 4.56
N LEU A 87 -1.62 -10.79 3.67
CA LEU A 87 -2.92 -10.19 4.03
C LEU A 87 -3.60 -10.89 5.22
N ASP A 88 -3.56 -12.23 5.27
CA ASP A 88 -4.21 -13.03 6.31
C ASP A 88 -3.55 -12.82 7.70
N ASP A 89 -2.31 -12.32 7.75
CA ASP A 89 -1.53 -12.07 8.96
C ASP A 89 -1.59 -10.60 9.43
N LEU A 90 -2.19 -9.71 8.64
CA LEU A 90 -2.30 -8.29 8.98
C LEU A 90 -3.39 -8.04 10.03
N PRO A 91 -3.20 -7.06 10.93
CA PRO A 91 -4.30 -6.60 11.77
C PRO A 91 -5.48 -6.09 10.95
N GLU A 92 -6.68 -6.32 11.48
CA GLU A 92 -7.91 -5.55 11.28
C GLU A 92 -7.76 -4.24 10.48
N SER A 93 -7.18 -3.27 11.19
CA SER A 93 -7.07 -1.87 10.77
C SER A 93 -6.15 -1.65 9.56
N CYS A 94 -5.25 -2.59 9.28
CA CYS A 94 -4.35 -2.51 8.13
C CYS A 94 -5.00 -2.99 6.83
N LEU A 95 -6.08 -3.77 6.89
CA LEU A 95 -6.68 -4.40 5.71
C LEU A 95 -7.23 -3.39 4.72
N HIS A 96 -7.83 -2.29 5.19
CA HIS A 96 -8.31 -1.20 4.33
C HIS A 96 -7.20 -0.72 3.39
N TYR A 97 -6.06 -0.36 3.97
CA TYR A 97 -4.91 0.16 3.24
C TYR A 97 -4.34 -0.89 2.29
N ALA A 98 -4.11 -2.11 2.77
CA ALA A 98 -3.52 -3.18 1.99
C ALA A 98 -4.37 -3.58 0.77
N LEU A 99 -5.67 -3.77 0.95
CA LEU A 99 -6.59 -4.14 -0.13
C LEU A 99 -6.68 -3.03 -1.18
N THR A 100 -6.76 -1.77 -0.73
CA THR A 100 -6.82 -0.61 -1.63
C THR A 100 -5.52 -0.44 -2.41
N THR A 101 -4.35 -0.57 -1.76
CA THR A 101 -3.04 -0.52 -2.45
C THR A 101 -2.95 -1.58 -3.55
N LEU A 102 -3.36 -2.83 -3.28
CA LEU A 102 -3.34 -3.89 -4.29
C LEU A 102 -4.24 -3.56 -5.48
N SER A 103 -5.37 -2.88 -5.27
CA SER A 103 -6.28 -2.46 -6.34
C SER A 103 -5.63 -1.48 -7.31
N PHE A 104 -4.83 -0.54 -6.81
CA PHE A 104 -4.17 0.50 -7.61
C PHE A 104 -3.02 -0.02 -8.48
N THR A 105 -2.56 -1.25 -8.24
CA THR A 105 -1.63 -1.91 -9.16
C THR A 105 -2.30 -2.35 -10.46
N PHE A 106 -3.65 -2.46 -10.46
CA PHE A 106 -4.45 -3.04 -11.54
C PHE A 106 -4.03 -4.46 -11.96
N ARG A 107 -3.25 -5.19 -11.16
CA ARG A 107 -2.71 -6.50 -11.57
C ARG A 107 -3.70 -7.63 -11.27
N LYS A 108 -4.17 -8.32 -12.33
CA LYS A 108 -5.11 -9.47 -12.19
C LYS A 108 -4.60 -10.58 -11.26
N LYS A 109 -3.28 -10.74 -11.11
CA LYS A 109 -2.69 -11.76 -10.23
C LYS A 109 -3.09 -11.60 -8.76
N TYR A 110 -3.53 -10.42 -8.33
CA TYR A 110 -3.97 -10.18 -6.96
C TYR A 110 -5.45 -10.51 -6.70
N LEU A 111 -6.27 -10.71 -7.74
CA LEU A 111 -7.70 -11.03 -7.58
C LEU A 111 -7.98 -12.23 -6.66
N PRO A 112 -7.26 -13.37 -6.75
CA PRO A 112 -7.51 -14.50 -5.86
C PRO A 112 -7.30 -14.18 -4.38
N TYR A 113 -6.41 -13.24 -4.06
CA TYR A 113 -6.16 -12.80 -2.69
C TYR A 113 -7.30 -11.90 -2.20
N LEU A 114 -7.76 -10.96 -3.02
CA LEU A 114 -8.86 -10.05 -2.69
C LEU A 114 -10.21 -10.77 -2.52
N VAL A 115 -10.49 -11.79 -3.35
CA VAL A 115 -11.76 -12.54 -3.30
C VAL A 115 -11.99 -13.22 -1.95
N LYS A 116 -10.94 -13.60 -1.22
CA LYS A 116 -11.06 -14.16 0.14
C LYS A 116 -11.81 -13.22 1.09
N TYR A 117 -11.65 -11.92 0.92
CA TYR A 117 -12.23 -10.89 1.79
C TYR A 117 -13.62 -10.43 1.34
N ALA A 118 -14.12 -10.90 0.18
CA ALA A 118 -15.44 -10.52 -0.35
C ALA A 118 -16.62 -10.97 0.53
N ASN A 119 -16.40 -11.89 1.47
CA ASN A 119 -17.38 -12.33 2.47
C ASN A 119 -16.86 -12.16 3.91
N HIS A 120 -15.91 -11.25 4.13
CA HIS A 120 -15.36 -10.99 5.46
C HIS A 120 -16.47 -10.55 6.44
N GLU A 121 -16.33 -10.88 7.73
CA GLU A 121 -17.34 -10.54 8.75
C GLU A 121 -17.45 -9.02 8.93
N ASN A 122 -16.32 -8.34 9.02
CA ASN A 122 -16.26 -6.88 9.03
C ASN A 122 -16.77 -6.30 7.70
N ALA A 123 -17.81 -5.47 7.79
CA ALA A 123 -18.47 -4.88 6.63
C ALA A 123 -17.60 -3.88 5.85
N GLY A 124 -16.70 -3.16 6.53
CA GLY A 124 -15.75 -2.25 5.91
C GLY A 124 -14.73 -3.02 5.07
N VAL A 125 -14.07 -4.02 5.65
CA VAL A 125 -13.13 -4.91 4.95
C VAL A 125 -13.78 -5.55 3.73
N ARG A 126 -15.02 -6.02 3.89
CA ARG A 126 -15.79 -6.60 2.79
C ARG A 126 -16.05 -5.59 1.66
N ALA A 127 -16.42 -4.36 2.00
CA ALA A 127 -16.64 -3.30 1.01
C ALA A 127 -15.34 -2.95 0.27
N ASP A 128 -14.23 -2.82 0.99
CA ASP A 128 -12.91 -2.53 0.42
C ASP A 128 -12.45 -3.63 -0.55
N ALA A 129 -12.63 -4.90 -0.17
CA ALA A 129 -12.31 -6.03 -1.03
C ALA A 129 -13.11 -6.02 -2.35
N LEU A 130 -14.43 -5.78 -2.25
CA LEU A 130 -15.30 -5.70 -3.42
C LEU A 130 -14.94 -4.52 -4.32
N ASN A 131 -14.64 -3.36 -3.73
CA ASN A 131 -14.16 -2.19 -4.46
C ASN A 131 -12.84 -2.49 -5.19
N ALA A 132 -11.88 -3.10 -4.50
CA ALA A 132 -10.59 -3.47 -5.07
C ALA A 132 -10.72 -4.44 -6.26
N ILE A 133 -11.60 -5.44 -6.15
CA ILE A 133 -11.91 -6.38 -7.24
C ILE A 133 -12.52 -5.64 -8.43
N ASN A 134 -13.54 -4.80 -8.17
CA ASN A 134 -14.22 -4.03 -9.22
C ASN A 134 -13.27 -3.06 -9.94
N GLU A 135 -12.33 -2.46 -9.23
CA GLU A 135 -11.34 -1.55 -9.79
C GLU A 135 -10.42 -2.28 -10.78
N ILE A 136 -9.83 -3.40 -10.36
CA ILE A 136 -8.97 -4.23 -11.23
C ILE A 136 -9.76 -4.72 -12.45
N GLU A 137 -10.93 -5.33 -12.24
CA GLU A 137 -11.74 -5.82 -13.35
C GLU A 137 -12.17 -4.71 -14.31
N GLY A 138 -12.59 -3.56 -13.76
CA GLY A 138 -13.02 -2.39 -14.50
C GLY A 138 -11.91 -1.82 -15.39
N TYR A 139 -10.69 -1.74 -14.87
CA TYR A 139 -9.51 -1.35 -15.64
C TYR A 139 -9.33 -2.24 -16.89
N TRP A 140 -9.34 -3.56 -16.71
CA TRP A 140 -9.11 -4.48 -17.83
C TRP A 140 -10.26 -4.55 -18.82
N LYS A 141 -11.52 -4.47 -18.37
CA LYS A 141 -12.69 -4.35 -19.26
C LYS A 141 -12.56 -3.12 -20.17
N LYS A 142 -12.16 -1.97 -19.62
CA LYS A 142 -11.93 -0.73 -20.39
C LYS A 142 -10.75 -0.86 -21.36
N LYS A 143 -9.66 -1.52 -20.94
CA LYS A 143 -8.44 -1.68 -21.75
C LYS A 143 -8.67 -2.57 -22.96
N THR A 144 -9.37 -3.71 -22.81
CA THR A 144 -9.74 -4.59 -23.93
C THR A 144 -10.63 -3.85 -24.94
N ASN A 145 -11.66 -3.15 -24.48
CA ASN A 145 -12.58 -2.40 -25.36
C ASN A 145 -11.92 -1.25 -26.15
N ARG A 146 -10.73 -0.78 -25.75
CA ARG A 146 -9.94 0.23 -26.48
C ARG A 146 -9.01 -0.36 -27.53
N GLN A 147 -8.67 -1.65 -27.44
CA GLN A 147 -7.82 -2.33 -28.43
C GLN A 147 -8.61 -2.83 -29.65
N ASP A 148 -9.93 -2.97 -29.50
CA ASP A 148 -10.86 -3.39 -30.56
C ASP A 148 -11.48 -2.20 -31.36
N ARG A 149 -10.99 -0.97 -31.16
CA ARG A 149 -11.40 0.25 -31.88
C ARG A 149 -10.23 0.83 -32.68
#